data_AF-A0A952B983-F1
#
_entry.id   AF-A0A952B983-F1
#
_cell.length_a   1.000
_cell.length_b   1.000
_cell.length_c   1.000
_cell.angle_alpha   90.00
_cell.angle_beta   90.00
_cell.angle_gamma   90.00
#
_symmetry.space_group_name_H-M   'P 1'
#
loop_
_entity.id
_entity.type
_entity.pdbx_description
1 polymer ?
#
loop_
_entity_poly.entity_id
_entity_poly.type
_entity_poly.pdbx_seq_one_letter_code
_entity_poly.pdbx_strand_id
1 'polypeptide(L)'
;MKELEGFRTLETVFTQQCEVVEGEDNLPKVEIREKPEGEKIINSPHNTDVEYVRKGNQKVTGHKGFVSETYDKESKTQFITDVNTTGSTRADSKELPDIQERVEKAELKPEAQYGDAGFVNGKTIISSEEKGIDLEGPSSGRSQSIEGFEQEDRPLDAADFELTIDEETKEITVEECPEGEVPLDQGRSEKTGKVNVHFDADKCAECPLKERCPVKIGKNVATLTIDELMYAGALRHHQYMGDVDYRKECAVRAGAEGTVNSKSKCSWNEKGKTPKVDSNKVTNGICCTCLQRQKIHPAWG
;
A
#
# COMPACT_ATOMS: atom_id res chain seq x y z
N MET A 1 3.99 -22.75 -38.09
CA MET A 1 4.98 -21.82 -37.49
C MET A 1 4.31 -20.68 -36.72
N LYS A 2 3.37 -19.94 -37.33
CA LYS A 2 2.60 -18.84 -36.69
C LYS A 2 1.67 -19.24 -35.52
N GLU A 3 1.50 -20.54 -35.28
CA GLU A 3 0.67 -21.07 -34.19
C GLU A 3 1.49 -21.50 -32.96
N LEU A 4 2.82 -21.47 -33.02
CA LEU A 4 3.67 -21.77 -31.88
C LEU A 4 3.69 -20.56 -30.93
N GLU A 5 3.41 -20.81 -29.65
CA GLU A 5 3.38 -19.80 -28.59
C GLU A 5 4.71 -19.02 -28.48
N GLY A 6 5.84 -19.72 -28.59
CA GLY A 6 7.16 -19.09 -28.61
C GLY A 6 7.40 -18.18 -29.81
N PHE A 7 6.80 -18.48 -30.97
CA PHE A 7 6.90 -17.62 -32.15
C PHE A 7 6.07 -16.34 -31.98
N ARG A 8 4.86 -16.44 -31.43
CA ARG A 8 4.01 -15.27 -31.11
C ARG A 8 4.66 -14.36 -30.07
N THR A 9 5.33 -14.95 -29.08
CA THR A 9 6.09 -14.23 -28.06
C THR A 9 7.24 -13.45 -28.68
N LEU A 10 8.03 -14.09 -29.56
CA LEU A 10 9.13 -13.42 -30.27
C LEU A 10 8.63 -12.32 -31.22
N GLU A 11 7.51 -12.52 -31.91
CA GLU A 11 6.89 -11.51 -32.77
C GLU A 11 6.43 -10.29 -31.95
N THR A 12 5.86 -10.53 -30.78
CA THR A 12 5.44 -9.47 -29.84
C THR A 12 6.67 -8.71 -29.33
N VAL A 13 7.69 -9.40 -28.80
CA VAL A 13 8.93 -8.77 -28.32
C VAL A 13 9.61 -7.97 -29.44
N PHE A 14 9.68 -8.52 -30.65
CA PHE A 14 10.25 -7.83 -31.80
C PHE A 14 9.48 -6.55 -32.14
N THR A 15 8.15 -6.60 -32.15
CA THR A 15 7.31 -5.41 -32.43
C THR A 15 7.46 -4.34 -31.35
N GLN A 16 7.58 -4.76 -30.08
CA GLN A 16 7.69 -3.86 -28.94
C GLN A 16 9.08 -3.21 -28.84
N GLN A 17 10.14 -3.96 -29.11
CA GLN A 17 11.53 -3.56 -28.83
C GLN A 17 12.27 -3.10 -30.09
N CYS A 18 11.82 -3.49 -31.28
CA CYS A 18 12.52 -3.22 -32.52
C CYS A 18 11.62 -2.47 -33.51
N GLU A 19 12.25 -1.76 -34.43
CA GLU A 19 11.63 -1.19 -35.62
C GLU A 19 12.41 -1.59 -36.87
N VAL A 20 11.71 -1.68 -38.00
CA VAL A 20 12.32 -1.98 -39.28
C VAL A 20 12.42 -0.68 -40.06
N VAL A 21 13.65 -0.22 -40.27
CA VAL A 21 13.98 0.99 -41.04
C VAL A 21 14.55 0.60 -42.40
N GLU A 22 14.42 1.50 -43.38
CA GLU A 22 15.04 1.30 -44.69
C GLU A 22 16.57 1.46 -44.56
N GLY A 23 17.31 0.40 -44.92
CA GLY A 23 18.76 0.40 -44.95
C GLY A 23 19.33 0.80 -46.31
N GLU A 24 20.65 0.91 -46.38
CA GLU A 24 21.35 1.06 -47.66
C GLU A 24 21.07 -0.15 -48.57
N ASP A 25 20.92 0.10 -49.87
CA ASP A 25 20.61 -0.89 -50.92
C ASP A 25 19.21 -1.55 -50.87
N ASN A 26 18.16 -0.85 -50.38
CA ASN A 26 16.79 -1.37 -50.27
C ASN A 26 16.65 -2.63 -49.38
N LEU A 27 17.61 -2.85 -48.47
CA LEU A 27 17.53 -3.94 -47.50
C LEU A 27 16.95 -3.44 -46.18
N PRO A 28 15.96 -4.13 -45.59
CA PRO A 28 15.40 -3.74 -44.29
C PRO A 28 16.45 -3.92 -43.19
N LYS A 29 16.66 -2.86 -42.41
CA LYS A 29 17.53 -2.87 -41.23
C LYS A 29 16.66 -2.90 -39.97
N VAL A 30 17.03 -3.74 -39.02
CA VAL A 30 16.35 -3.80 -37.72
C VAL A 30 17.12 -2.92 -36.73
N GLU A 31 16.43 -1.95 -36.15
CA GLU A 31 16.98 -1.11 -35.08
C GLU A 31 16.22 -1.35 -33.77
N ILE A 32 16.94 -1.26 -32.64
CA ILE A 32 16.35 -1.40 -31.32
C ILE A 32 15.84 -0.03 -30.90
N ARG A 33 14.56 0.05 -30.53
CA ARG A 33 13.92 1.28 -30.08
C ARG A 33 14.54 1.77 -28.78
N GLU A 34 14.69 3.08 -28.63
CA GLU A 34 15.13 3.68 -27.37
C GLU A 34 14.12 3.46 -26.23
N LYS A 35 12.83 3.36 -26.58
CA LYS A 35 11.73 3.05 -25.66
C LYS A 35 10.83 1.99 -26.27
N PRO A 36 10.53 0.90 -25.54
CA PRO A 36 9.62 -0.11 -26.03
C PRO A 36 8.19 0.42 -26.12
N GLU A 37 7.45 0.00 -27.14
CA GLU A 37 6.07 0.40 -27.38
C GLU A 37 5.09 -0.72 -27.05
N GLY A 38 3.97 -0.37 -26.39
CA GLY A 38 2.92 -1.30 -26.01
C GLY A 38 2.45 -1.12 -24.56
N GLU A 39 1.23 -1.54 -24.27
CA GLU A 39 0.65 -1.45 -22.92
C GLU A 39 1.30 -2.42 -21.92
N LYS A 40 1.77 -3.58 -22.40
CA LYS A 40 2.44 -4.62 -21.61
C LYS A 40 3.76 -5.03 -22.26
N ILE A 41 4.85 -4.41 -21.80
CA ILE A 41 6.18 -4.67 -22.35
C ILE A 41 6.73 -5.99 -21.80
N ILE A 42 6.99 -6.94 -22.69
CA ILE A 42 7.66 -8.20 -22.38
C ILE A 42 9.17 -7.93 -22.31
N ASN A 43 9.76 -8.21 -21.15
CA ASN A 43 11.21 -8.07 -20.95
C ASN A 43 11.98 -9.35 -21.32
N SER A 44 11.42 -10.52 -20.97
CA SER A 44 12.06 -11.81 -21.22
C SER A 44 11.14 -12.71 -22.06
N PRO A 45 11.59 -13.20 -23.24
CA PRO A 45 10.84 -14.19 -24.02
C PRO A 45 10.60 -15.50 -23.27
N HIS A 46 11.34 -15.77 -22.19
CA HIS A 46 11.20 -16.96 -21.36
C HIS A 46 10.19 -16.79 -20.21
N ASN A 47 9.78 -15.56 -19.91
CA ASN A 47 8.74 -15.27 -18.92
C ASN A 47 7.98 -14.01 -19.36
N THR A 48 6.92 -14.24 -20.13
CA THR A 48 6.03 -13.20 -20.65
C THR A 48 5.15 -12.55 -19.60
N ASP A 49 5.06 -13.16 -18.41
CA ASP A 49 4.24 -12.66 -17.29
C ASP A 49 4.97 -11.57 -16.48
N VAL A 50 6.27 -11.37 -16.74
CA VAL A 50 7.10 -10.37 -16.07
C VAL A 50 7.00 -9.03 -16.79
N GLU A 51 6.05 -8.23 -16.32
CA GLU A 51 5.80 -6.87 -16.81
C GLU A 51 6.85 -5.86 -16.30
N TYR A 52 7.08 -4.83 -17.12
CA TYR A 52 7.95 -3.70 -16.77
C TYR A 52 7.27 -2.77 -15.77
N VAL A 53 7.92 -2.51 -14.62
CA VAL A 53 7.40 -1.58 -13.61
C VAL A 53 8.46 -0.55 -13.23
N ARG A 54 8.07 0.72 -13.19
CA ARG A 54 8.92 1.80 -12.68
C ARG A 54 8.57 2.08 -11.23
N LYS A 55 9.47 1.77 -10.29
CA LYS A 55 9.33 2.13 -8.87
C LYS A 55 10.28 3.29 -8.57
N GLY A 56 9.76 4.51 -8.57
CA GLY A 56 10.58 5.74 -8.47
C GLY A 56 11.53 5.91 -9.66
N ASN A 57 12.84 6.00 -9.39
CA ASN A 57 13.88 6.07 -10.42
C ASN A 57 14.43 4.70 -10.85
N GLN A 58 13.96 3.60 -10.26
CA GLN A 58 14.43 2.26 -10.58
C GLN A 58 13.48 1.52 -11.51
N LYS A 59 14.08 0.84 -12.50
CA LYS A 59 13.41 -0.08 -13.41
C LYS A 59 13.39 -1.45 -12.72
N VAL A 60 12.19 -1.92 -12.39
CA VAL A 60 11.97 -3.19 -11.72
C VAL A 60 11.24 -4.10 -12.69
N THR A 61 11.77 -5.30 -12.86
CA THR A 61 11.11 -6.35 -13.64
C THR A 61 11.11 -7.61 -12.78
N GLY A 62 9.93 -8.18 -12.54
CA GLY A 62 9.80 -9.42 -11.77
C GLY A 62 8.40 -9.65 -11.23
N HIS A 63 8.31 -10.57 -10.28
CA HIS A 63 7.10 -10.79 -9.48
C HIS A 63 7.22 -10.10 -8.13
N LYS A 64 6.09 -9.81 -7.50
CA LYS A 64 6.03 -9.33 -6.13
C LYS A 64 5.62 -10.50 -5.23
N GLY A 65 6.44 -10.76 -4.23
CA GLY A 65 6.21 -11.80 -3.24
C GLY A 65 5.51 -11.22 -2.01
N PHE A 66 4.51 -11.92 -1.53
CA PHE A 66 3.79 -11.66 -0.30
C PHE A 66 4.05 -12.83 0.63
N VAL A 67 4.47 -12.55 1.86
CA VAL A 67 4.76 -13.57 2.85
C VAL A 67 4.13 -13.15 4.17
N SER A 68 3.32 -14.02 4.75
CA SER A 68 2.79 -13.86 6.11
C SER A 68 3.51 -14.81 7.05
N GLU A 69 3.86 -14.30 8.22
CA GLU A 69 4.56 -15.05 9.27
C GLU A 69 3.78 -14.94 10.58
N THR A 70 3.77 -15.98 11.40
CA THR A 70 3.27 -15.86 12.77
C THR A 70 4.12 -14.89 13.58
N TYR A 71 3.52 -14.30 14.59
CA TYR A 71 4.24 -13.55 15.60
C TYR A 71 3.71 -13.86 16.99
N ASP A 72 4.59 -14.42 17.80
CA ASP A 72 4.40 -14.61 19.23
C ASP A 72 5.69 -14.20 19.97
N LYS A 73 5.56 -13.33 20.97
CA LYS A 73 6.68 -12.85 21.81
C LYS A 73 7.29 -13.99 22.63
N GLU A 74 6.50 -15.00 22.98
CA GLU A 74 6.92 -16.12 23.84
C GLU A 74 7.54 -17.26 23.02
N SER A 75 7.09 -17.46 21.78
CA SER A 75 7.66 -18.43 20.87
C SER A 75 9.02 -18.00 20.29
N LYS A 76 10.01 -18.88 20.42
CA LYS A 76 11.32 -18.72 19.77
C LYS A 76 11.29 -18.98 18.26
N THR A 77 10.22 -19.62 17.77
CA THR A 77 10.09 -20.04 16.37
C THR A 77 8.82 -19.44 15.78
N GLN A 78 8.98 -18.79 14.63
CA GLN A 78 7.87 -18.23 13.86
C GLN A 78 7.69 -19.05 12.58
N PHE A 79 6.45 -19.20 12.13
CA PHE A 79 6.07 -20.03 11.00
C PHE A 79 5.52 -19.18 9.86
N ILE A 80 5.85 -19.56 8.63
CA ILE A 80 5.24 -18.94 7.45
C ILE A 80 3.83 -19.52 7.28
N THR A 81 2.83 -18.65 7.28
CA THR A 81 1.40 -19.03 7.20
C THR A 81 0.84 -18.90 5.79
N ASP A 82 1.36 -17.95 5.01
CA ASP A 82 0.95 -17.73 3.62
C ASP A 82 2.15 -17.24 2.79
N VAL A 83 2.22 -17.72 1.55
CA VAL A 83 3.14 -17.23 0.53
C VAL A 83 2.38 -17.10 -0.76
N ASN A 84 2.43 -15.90 -1.36
CA ASN A 84 1.88 -15.69 -2.68
C ASN A 84 2.83 -14.86 -3.55
N THR A 85 2.76 -15.06 -4.86
CA THR A 85 3.51 -14.27 -5.84
C THR A 85 2.57 -13.71 -6.87
N THR A 86 2.62 -12.40 -7.08
CA THR A 86 1.77 -11.69 -8.05
C THR A 86 2.61 -10.89 -9.02
N GLY A 87 1.97 -10.30 -10.04
CA GLY A 87 2.64 -9.34 -10.92
C GLY A 87 3.17 -8.13 -10.13
N SER A 88 4.29 -7.56 -10.56
CA SER A 88 4.92 -6.41 -9.87
C SER A 88 4.00 -5.18 -9.73
N THR A 89 2.92 -5.11 -10.49
CA THR A 89 1.91 -4.04 -10.48
C THR A 89 0.85 -4.19 -9.39
N ARG A 90 0.74 -5.35 -8.71
CA ARG A 90 -0.24 -5.56 -7.64
C ARG A 90 0.09 -4.67 -6.43
N ALA A 91 -0.83 -3.77 -6.09
CA ALA A 91 -0.74 -2.94 -4.90
C ALA A 91 -0.94 -3.78 -3.63
N ASP A 92 -0.19 -3.46 -2.58
CA ASP A 92 -0.21 -4.17 -1.29
C ASP A 92 -1.61 -4.17 -0.67
N SER A 93 -2.25 -3.01 -0.61
CA SER A 93 -3.63 -2.85 -0.14
C SER A 93 -4.67 -3.68 -0.90
N LYS A 94 -4.39 -4.02 -2.17
CA LYS A 94 -5.28 -4.88 -2.97
C LYS A 94 -5.04 -6.36 -2.73
N GLU A 95 -3.84 -6.76 -2.30
CA GLU A 95 -3.51 -8.16 -2.03
C GLU A 95 -3.92 -8.58 -0.60
N LEU A 96 -3.99 -7.62 0.33
CA LEU A 96 -4.36 -7.91 1.73
C LEU A 96 -5.66 -8.71 1.91
N PRO A 97 -6.79 -8.37 1.24
CA PRO A 97 -8.02 -9.14 1.40
C PRO A 97 -7.85 -10.60 0.95
N ASP A 98 -7.08 -10.83 -0.11
CA ASP A 98 -6.80 -12.17 -0.65
C ASP A 98 -5.90 -12.95 0.32
N ILE A 99 -4.91 -12.30 0.94
CA ILE A 99 -4.07 -12.91 2.00
C ILE A 99 -4.97 -13.36 3.16
N GLN A 100 -5.83 -12.46 3.64
CA GLN A 100 -6.75 -12.75 4.76
C GLN A 100 -7.70 -13.92 4.44
N GLU A 101 -8.23 -13.97 3.22
CA GLU A 101 -9.07 -15.07 2.79
C GLU A 101 -8.32 -16.40 2.74
N ARG A 102 -7.06 -16.41 2.29
CA ARG A 102 -6.24 -17.64 2.27
C ARG A 102 -5.93 -18.15 3.67
N VAL A 103 -5.55 -17.27 4.60
CA VAL A 103 -5.26 -17.69 5.98
C VAL A 103 -6.52 -18.10 6.73
N GLU A 104 -7.66 -17.48 6.45
CA GLU A 104 -8.95 -17.90 7.01
C GLU A 104 -9.36 -19.29 6.49
N LYS A 105 -9.22 -19.54 5.18
CA LYS A 105 -9.44 -20.87 4.57
C LYS A 105 -8.50 -21.94 5.12
N ALA A 106 -7.30 -21.55 5.53
CA ALA A 106 -6.31 -22.44 6.13
C ALA A 106 -6.54 -22.66 7.64
N GLU A 107 -7.62 -22.12 8.22
CA GLU A 107 -7.92 -22.17 9.66
C GLU A 107 -6.82 -21.49 10.52
N LEU A 108 -6.12 -20.52 9.94
CA LEU A 108 -5.02 -19.75 10.55
C LEU A 108 -5.37 -18.26 10.65
N LYS A 109 -6.65 -17.95 10.88
CA LYS A 109 -7.13 -16.57 11.01
C LYS A 109 -6.42 -15.87 12.18
N PRO A 110 -5.74 -14.73 11.95
CA PRO A 110 -5.11 -13.97 13.02
C PRO A 110 -6.13 -13.16 13.82
N GLU A 111 -5.84 -12.94 15.10
CA GLU A 111 -6.51 -11.91 15.91
C GLU A 111 -6.03 -10.52 15.48
N ALA A 112 -4.70 -10.36 15.38
CA ALA A 112 -4.06 -9.12 14.94
C ALA A 112 -3.09 -9.38 13.80
N GLN A 113 -3.12 -8.51 12.80
CA GLN A 113 -2.26 -8.54 11.62
C GLN A 113 -1.48 -7.24 11.49
N TYR A 114 -0.16 -7.31 11.65
CA TYR A 114 0.75 -6.17 11.53
C TYR A 114 1.22 -6.01 10.09
N GLY A 115 0.86 -4.91 9.45
CA GLY A 115 1.18 -4.56 8.06
C GLY A 115 2.08 -3.34 7.89
N ASP A 116 2.60 -3.17 6.68
CA ASP A 116 3.24 -1.94 6.23
C ASP A 116 2.28 -0.85 5.79
N ALA A 117 2.77 0.39 5.66
CA ALA A 117 2.00 1.50 5.15
C ALA A 117 1.37 1.17 3.79
N GLY A 118 2.03 0.36 2.96
CA GLY A 118 1.44 -0.14 1.72
C GLY A 118 0.15 -0.98 1.91
N PHE A 119 0.03 -1.69 3.04
CA PHE A 119 -1.11 -2.54 3.38
C PHE A 119 -2.17 -1.81 4.20
N VAL A 120 -1.76 -0.90 5.10
CA VAL A 120 -2.66 -0.27 6.07
C VAL A 120 -3.16 1.07 5.52
N ASN A 121 -4.47 1.14 5.31
CA ASN A 121 -5.24 2.34 4.98
C ASN A 121 -6.66 2.19 5.53
N GLY A 122 -7.45 3.27 5.50
CA GLY A 122 -8.82 3.26 6.01
C GLY A 122 -9.72 2.16 5.45
N LYS A 123 -9.63 1.88 4.14
CA LYS A 123 -10.42 0.81 3.50
C LYS A 123 -10.04 -0.56 4.02
N THR A 124 -8.74 -0.84 4.09
CA THR A 124 -8.26 -2.14 4.56
C THR A 124 -8.47 -2.34 6.05
N ILE A 125 -8.42 -1.28 6.85
CA ILE A 125 -8.72 -1.33 8.29
C ILE A 125 -10.17 -1.78 8.49
N ILE A 126 -11.13 -1.08 7.88
CA ILE A 126 -12.56 -1.40 8.02
C ILE A 126 -12.86 -2.80 7.47
N SER A 127 -12.33 -3.16 6.29
CA SER A 127 -12.57 -4.50 5.73
C SER A 127 -11.93 -5.64 6.54
N SER A 128 -10.88 -5.35 7.32
CA SER A 128 -10.26 -6.34 8.22
C SER A 128 -11.08 -6.49 9.49
N GLU A 129 -11.59 -5.39 10.03
CA GLU A 129 -12.49 -5.38 11.19
C GLU A 129 -13.80 -6.12 10.90
N GLU A 130 -14.36 -6.00 9.70
CA GLU A 130 -15.52 -6.80 9.25
C GLU A 130 -15.23 -8.31 9.27
N LYS A 131 -13.97 -8.69 9.08
CA LYS A 131 -13.50 -10.06 9.23
C LYS A 131 -13.08 -10.38 10.66
N GLY A 132 -13.19 -9.46 11.63
CA GLY A 132 -12.71 -9.65 13.00
C GLY A 132 -11.18 -9.83 13.08
N ILE A 133 -10.44 -9.10 12.25
CA ILE A 133 -8.97 -9.05 12.25
C ILE A 133 -8.55 -7.62 12.56
N ASP A 134 -7.76 -7.44 13.62
CA ASP A 134 -7.17 -6.15 13.99
C ASP A 134 -5.99 -5.84 13.06
N LEU A 135 -6.22 -4.98 12.08
CA LEU A 135 -5.17 -4.56 11.15
C LEU A 135 -4.34 -3.42 11.75
N GLU A 136 -3.11 -3.75 12.10
CA GLU A 136 -2.19 -2.91 12.83
C GLU A 136 -1.05 -2.39 11.95
N GLY A 137 -0.63 -1.14 12.15
CA GLY A 137 0.50 -0.55 11.42
C GLY A 137 0.32 0.91 11.02
N PRO A 138 1.36 1.50 10.40
CA PRO A 138 1.31 2.89 9.96
C PRO A 138 0.31 3.06 8.81
N SER A 139 -0.59 4.04 8.87
CA SER A 139 -1.50 4.33 7.75
C SER A 139 -0.77 5.00 6.58
N SER A 140 -1.04 4.55 5.35
CA SER A 140 -0.55 5.18 4.12
C SER A 140 -1.14 6.57 3.85
N GLY A 141 -0.49 7.28 2.93
CA GLY A 141 -0.99 8.56 2.38
C GLY A 141 -0.71 9.78 3.25
N ARG A 142 -0.01 9.59 4.38
CA ARG A 142 0.28 10.62 5.37
C ARG A 142 1.77 10.62 5.72
N SER A 143 2.33 11.79 6.04
CA SER A 143 3.74 11.95 6.39
C SER A 143 4.07 11.12 7.63
N GLN A 144 5.11 10.29 7.58
CA GLN A 144 5.53 9.47 8.72
C GLN A 144 6.61 10.15 9.59
N SER A 145 6.83 11.46 9.43
CA SER A 145 7.77 12.21 10.27
C SER A 145 7.11 12.56 11.60
N ILE A 146 7.72 12.10 12.69
CA ILE A 146 7.28 12.40 14.06
C ILE A 146 7.48 13.89 14.34
N GLU A 147 8.61 14.47 13.91
CA GLU A 147 8.87 15.91 14.09
C GLU A 147 7.83 16.77 13.36
N GLY A 148 7.33 16.29 12.22
CA GLY A 148 6.24 16.94 11.48
C GLY A 148 4.88 16.80 12.14
N PHE A 149 4.66 15.74 12.91
CA PHE A 149 3.40 15.52 13.63
C PHE A 149 3.34 16.28 14.97
N GLU A 150 4.47 16.41 15.66
CA GLU A 150 4.58 17.15 16.92
C GLU A 150 4.62 18.68 16.73
N GLN A 151 4.78 19.15 15.50
CA GLN A 151 4.69 20.57 15.16
C GLN A 151 3.28 21.10 15.44
N GLU A 152 3.18 22.13 16.29
CA GLU A 152 1.91 22.82 16.60
C GLU A 152 1.25 23.44 15.35
N ASP A 153 1.99 23.58 14.25
CA ASP A 153 1.54 24.10 12.97
C ASP A 153 1.30 23.07 11.88
N ARG A 154 1.21 21.79 12.24
CA ARG A 154 0.77 20.77 11.30
C ARG A 154 -0.65 21.04 10.76
N PRO A 155 -0.95 20.62 9.52
CA PRO A 155 -2.32 20.54 9.04
C PRO A 155 -3.19 19.67 9.94
N LEU A 156 -4.41 20.11 10.18
CA LEU A 156 -5.42 19.35 10.88
C LEU A 156 -6.09 18.35 9.94
N ASP A 157 -6.56 17.23 10.48
CA ASP A 157 -7.28 16.21 9.75
C ASP A 157 -8.52 15.75 10.52
N ALA A 158 -9.25 14.77 9.98
CA ALA A 158 -10.50 14.29 10.56
C ALA A 158 -10.36 13.72 11.99
N ALA A 159 -9.17 13.25 12.41
CA ALA A 159 -8.97 12.71 13.75
C ALA A 159 -8.65 13.80 14.79
N ASP A 160 -8.47 15.06 14.38
CA ASP A 160 -8.39 16.20 15.30
C ASP A 160 -9.77 16.68 15.79
N PHE A 161 -10.85 16.23 15.16
CA PHE A 161 -12.22 16.59 15.51
C PHE A 161 -12.79 15.58 16.51
N GLU A 162 -13.62 16.05 17.45
CA GLU A 162 -14.33 15.17 18.37
C GLU A 162 -15.51 14.53 17.65
N LEU A 163 -15.55 13.20 17.66
CA LEU A 163 -16.41 12.40 16.81
C LEU A 163 -17.02 11.24 17.59
N THR A 164 -18.33 11.06 17.44
CA THR A 164 -19.04 9.87 17.94
C THR A 164 -19.33 8.93 16.77
N ILE A 165 -19.11 7.63 16.97
CA ILE A 165 -19.53 6.58 16.03
C ILE A 165 -20.67 5.80 16.66
N ASP A 166 -21.80 5.72 15.95
CA ASP A 166 -22.90 4.86 16.34
C ASP A 166 -22.53 3.38 16.09
N GLU A 167 -22.61 2.53 17.11
CA GLU A 167 -22.21 1.12 17.01
C GLU A 167 -23.14 0.28 16.12
N GLU A 168 -24.41 0.66 15.99
CA GLU A 168 -25.40 -0.08 15.19
C GLU A 168 -25.36 0.34 13.72
N THR A 169 -25.32 1.65 13.45
CA THR A 169 -25.36 2.19 12.09
C THR A 169 -23.97 2.43 11.49
N LYS A 170 -22.92 2.42 12.32
CA LYS A 170 -21.54 2.81 11.98
C LYS A 170 -21.43 4.23 11.43
N GLU A 171 -22.41 5.08 11.71
CA GLU A 171 -22.42 6.45 11.23
C GLU A 171 -21.55 7.35 12.11
N ILE A 172 -20.77 8.21 11.46
CA ILE A 172 -19.93 9.21 12.12
C ILE A 172 -20.74 10.49 12.33
N THR A 173 -20.74 10.97 13.56
CA THR A 173 -21.25 12.29 13.96
C THR A 173 -20.10 13.14 14.48
N VAL A 174 -19.98 14.37 13.99
CA VAL A 174 -19.03 15.34 14.54
C VAL A 174 -19.72 16.09 15.67
N GLU A 175 -19.15 16.04 16.86
CA GLU A 175 -19.67 16.76 18.03
C GLU A 175 -19.06 18.17 18.07
N GLU A 176 -17.73 18.26 17.98
CA GLU A 176 -17.00 19.50 18.18
C GLU A 176 -15.77 19.59 17.26
N CYS A 177 -15.42 20.81 16.86
CA CYS A 177 -14.15 21.09 16.21
C CYS A 177 -13.01 21.29 17.23
N PRO A 178 -11.73 21.32 16.82
CA PRO A 178 -10.59 21.57 17.72
C PRO A 178 -10.67 22.88 18.52
N GLU A 179 -11.45 23.86 18.04
CA GLU A 179 -11.69 25.15 18.72
C GLU A 179 -12.99 25.15 19.55
N GLY A 180 -13.68 24.00 19.67
CA GLY A 180 -14.90 23.84 20.46
C GLY A 180 -16.19 24.33 19.79
N GLU A 181 -16.18 24.55 18.47
CA GLU A 181 -17.39 24.93 17.73
C GLU A 181 -18.22 23.70 17.37
N VAL A 182 -19.50 23.73 17.71
CA VAL A 182 -20.50 22.69 17.41
C VAL A 182 -21.03 22.90 15.97
N PRO A 183 -21.19 21.84 15.17
CA PRO A 183 -21.75 21.98 13.84
C PRO A 183 -23.22 22.42 13.86
N LEU A 184 -23.60 23.18 12.84
CA LEU A 184 -24.98 23.66 12.65
C LEU A 184 -25.90 22.54 12.15
N ASP A 185 -25.36 21.69 11.27
CA ASP A 185 -26.06 20.59 10.63
C ASP A 185 -25.04 19.56 10.13
N GLN A 186 -25.46 18.31 10.08
CA GLN A 186 -24.67 17.24 9.50
C GLN A 186 -25.57 16.22 8.82
N GLY A 187 -25.16 15.77 7.63
CA GLY A 187 -25.97 14.84 6.85
C GLY A 187 -25.15 13.98 5.91
N ARG A 188 -25.57 12.72 5.79
CA ARG A 188 -24.99 11.79 4.82
C ARG A 188 -25.53 12.09 3.42
N SER A 189 -24.62 12.30 2.48
CA SER A 189 -24.96 12.54 1.09
C SER A 189 -25.39 11.24 0.40
N GLU A 190 -26.63 11.15 -0.05
CA GLU A 190 -27.13 9.99 -0.82
C GLU A 190 -26.31 9.70 -2.09
N LYS A 191 -25.73 10.74 -2.70
CA LYS A 191 -24.96 10.61 -3.95
C LYS A 191 -23.55 10.07 -3.74
N THR A 192 -22.91 10.46 -2.64
CA THR A 192 -21.47 10.18 -2.42
C THR A 192 -21.22 9.23 -1.26
N GLY A 193 -22.22 8.98 -0.42
CA GLY A 193 -22.11 8.21 0.81
C GLY A 193 -21.34 8.92 1.93
N LYS A 194 -20.84 10.14 1.70
CA LYS A 194 -20.01 10.89 2.64
C LYS A 194 -20.86 11.76 3.57
N VAL A 195 -20.36 11.95 4.80
CA VAL A 195 -20.95 12.86 5.78
C VAL A 195 -20.45 14.27 5.50
N ASN A 196 -21.38 15.19 5.25
CA ASN A 196 -21.07 16.61 5.16
C ASN A 196 -21.52 17.28 6.45
N VAL A 197 -20.58 17.93 7.11
CA VAL A 197 -20.79 18.66 8.36
C VAL A 197 -20.64 20.14 8.06
N HIS A 198 -21.66 20.90 8.46
CA HIS A 198 -21.82 22.32 8.17
C HIS A 198 -21.52 23.13 9.42
N PHE A 199 -20.58 24.06 9.31
CA PHE A 199 -20.21 25.04 10.32
C PHE A 199 -20.56 26.45 9.86
N ASP A 200 -20.62 27.37 10.82
CA ASP A 200 -20.79 28.79 10.55
C ASP A 200 -19.59 29.35 9.78
N ALA A 201 -19.85 29.93 8.61
CA ALA A 201 -18.80 30.44 7.72
C ALA A 201 -18.07 31.65 8.29
N ASP A 202 -18.78 32.53 9.02
CA ASP A 202 -18.19 33.75 9.58
C ASP A 202 -17.24 33.38 10.72
N LYS A 203 -17.66 32.45 11.59
CA LYS A 203 -16.79 31.91 12.65
C LYS A 203 -15.56 31.20 12.08
N CYS A 204 -15.73 30.35 11.08
CA CYS A 204 -14.60 29.67 10.44
C CYS A 204 -13.66 30.64 9.70
N ALA A 205 -14.16 31.77 9.18
CA ALA A 205 -13.35 32.78 8.51
C ALA A 205 -12.44 33.57 9.48
N GLU A 206 -12.91 33.80 10.70
CA GLU A 206 -12.17 34.47 11.78
C GLU A 206 -11.28 33.51 12.59
N CYS A 207 -11.45 32.20 12.42
CA CYS A 207 -10.72 31.18 13.17
C CYS A 207 -9.19 31.24 12.90
N PRO A 208 -8.35 31.19 13.95
CA PRO A 208 -6.89 31.19 13.80
C PRO A 208 -6.38 29.93 13.06
N LEU A 209 -7.15 28.83 13.10
CA LEU A 209 -6.79 27.56 12.49
C LEU A 209 -7.16 27.47 11.00
N LYS A 210 -7.78 28.49 10.41
CA LYS A 210 -8.35 28.45 9.04
C LYS A 210 -7.40 27.94 7.96
N GLU A 211 -6.11 28.32 8.03
CA GLU A 211 -5.11 27.96 7.02
C GLU A 211 -4.71 26.47 7.09
N ARG A 212 -4.94 25.84 8.25
CA ARG A 212 -4.57 24.45 8.55
C ARG A 212 -5.78 23.53 8.69
N CYS A 213 -7.00 24.09 8.72
CA CYS A 213 -8.24 23.38 8.94
C CYS A 213 -8.72 22.66 7.66
N PRO A 214 -9.17 21.40 7.73
CA PRO A 214 -9.69 20.67 6.57
C PRO A 214 -11.07 21.18 6.10
N VAL A 215 -11.73 22.05 6.88
CA VAL A 215 -13.04 22.63 6.56
C VAL A 215 -12.91 23.59 5.37
N LYS A 216 -13.75 23.41 4.36
CA LYS A 216 -13.82 24.31 3.20
C LYS A 216 -14.78 25.45 3.47
N ILE A 217 -14.25 26.66 3.57
CA ILE A 217 -15.05 27.86 3.83
C ILE A 217 -15.74 28.30 2.52
N GLY A 218 -17.05 28.14 2.46
CA GLY A 218 -17.90 28.64 1.38
C GLY A 218 -18.41 30.05 1.67
N LYS A 219 -19.24 30.59 0.77
CA LYS A 219 -19.80 31.95 0.91
C LYS A 219 -20.76 32.10 2.09
N ASN A 220 -21.55 31.04 2.37
CA ASN A 220 -22.59 31.07 3.39
C ASN A 220 -22.41 30.00 4.48
N VAL A 221 -21.69 28.93 4.17
CA VAL A 221 -21.50 27.77 5.05
C VAL A 221 -20.09 27.25 4.86
N ALA A 222 -19.46 26.83 5.95
CA ALA A 222 -18.20 26.12 5.93
C ALA A 222 -18.46 24.61 6.01
N THR A 223 -17.91 23.83 5.10
CA THR A 223 -18.24 22.39 4.97
C THR A 223 -17.02 21.52 5.21
N LEU A 224 -17.17 20.57 6.14
CA LEU A 224 -16.25 19.46 6.35
C LEU A 224 -16.86 18.20 5.74
N THR A 225 -16.14 17.55 4.83
CA THR A 225 -16.58 16.28 4.24
C THR A 225 -15.74 15.15 4.81
N ILE A 226 -16.38 14.25 5.57
CA ILE A 226 -15.75 13.09 6.21
C ILE A 226 -16.39 11.81 5.67
N ASP A 227 -15.60 10.74 5.66
CA ASP A 227 -15.96 9.39 5.28
C ASP A 227 -15.34 8.45 6.33
N GLU A 228 -15.99 7.33 6.63
CA GLU A 228 -15.52 6.35 7.62
C GLU A 228 -14.11 5.85 7.30
N LEU A 229 -13.81 5.67 6.01
CA LEU A 229 -12.48 5.29 5.54
C LEU A 229 -11.44 6.39 5.82
N MET A 230 -11.82 7.66 5.64
CA MET A 230 -10.91 8.77 5.90
C MET A 230 -10.61 8.90 7.39
N TYR A 231 -11.63 8.75 8.22
CA TYR A 231 -11.51 8.79 9.68
C TYR A 231 -10.68 7.63 10.21
N ALA A 232 -10.99 6.39 9.83
CA ALA A 232 -10.24 5.21 10.27
C ALA A 232 -8.73 5.30 9.95
N GLY A 233 -8.39 5.81 8.76
CA GLY A 233 -7.00 6.06 8.39
C GLY A 233 -6.34 7.23 9.15
N ALA A 234 -7.12 8.27 9.48
CA ALA A 234 -6.66 9.40 10.29
C ALA A 234 -6.37 8.95 11.73
N LEU A 235 -7.33 8.28 12.36
CA LEU A 235 -7.24 7.78 13.72
C LEU A 235 -6.04 6.83 13.88
N ARG A 236 -5.87 5.90 12.93
CA ARG A 236 -4.71 5.00 12.91
C ARG A 236 -3.38 5.76 12.80
N HIS A 237 -3.35 6.82 12.00
CA HIS A 237 -2.17 7.65 11.86
C HIS A 237 -1.83 8.39 13.15
N HIS A 238 -2.83 8.97 13.82
CA HIS A 238 -2.67 9.65 15.10
C HIS A 238 -2.24 8.69 16.19
N GLN A 239 -2.83 7.49 16.27
CA GLN A 239 -2.39 6.45 17.18
C GLN A 239 -0.90 6.11 16.94
N TYR A 240 -0.50 5.91 15.68
CA TYR A 240 0.89 5.63 15.35
C TYR A 240 1.85 6.78 15.67
N MET A 241 1.43 8.04 15.52
CA MET A 241 2.30 9.20 15.79
C MET A 241 2.30 9.67 17.25
N GLY A 242 1.19 9.49 17.96
CA GLY A 242 1.05 9.86 19.37
C GLY A 242 1.56 8.79 20.33
N ASP A 243 1.42 7.51 20.00
CA ASP A 243 1.74 6.41 20.91
C ASP A 243 3.07 5.74 20.58
N VAL A 244 4.05 5.94 21.47
CA VAL A 244 5.39 5.35 21.39
C VAL A 244 5.35 3.83 21.55
N ASP A 245 4.50 3.30 22.43
CA ASP A 245 4.42 1.87 22.70
C ASP A 245 3.73 1.15 21.54
N TYR A 246 2.67 1.74 20.99
CA TYR A 246 2.08 1.27 19.75
C TYR A 246 3.08 1.19 18.58
N ARG A 247 3.95 2.20 18.43
CA ARG A 247 5.04 2.14 17.44
C ARG A 247 6.00 0.98 17.67
N LYS A 248 6.35 0.68 18.93
CA LYS A 248 7.21 -0.46 19.26
C LYS A 248 6.54 -1.78 18.91
N GLU A 249 5.22 -1.89 19.11
CA GLU A 249 4.46 -3.06 18.68
C GLU A 249 4.45 -3.19 17.15
N CYS A 250 4.24 -2.09 16.43
CA CYS A 250 4.35 -2.08 14.97
C CYS A 250 5.79 -2.39 14.47
N ALA A 251 6.81 -2.04 15.25
CA ALA A 251 8.23 -2.27 14.91
C ALA A 251 8.63 -3.75 14.94
N VAL A 252 7.81 -4.63 15.51
CA VAL A 252 7.95 -6.10 15.45
C VAL A 252 8.16 -6.61 14.02
N ARG A 253 7.72 -5.85 13.03
CA ARG A 253 7.93 -6.08 11.60
C ARG A 253 9.40 -6.19 11.17
N ALA A 254 10.35 -5.59 11.91
CA ALA A 254 11.78 -5.64 11.58
C ALA A 254 12.35 -7.08 11.56
N GLY A 255 11.75 -8.01 12.31
CA GLY A 255 12.14 -9.42 12.27
C GLY A 255 11.84 -10.11 10.94
N ALA A 256 10.74 -9.74 10.29
CA ALA A 256 10.32 -10.31 9.01
C ALA A 256 11.25 -9.85 7.86
N GLU A 257 11.75 -8.61 7.92
CA GLU A 257 12.73 -8.07 6.96
C GLU A 257 14.06 -8.84 7.02
N GLY A 258 14.43 -9.36 8.20
CA GLY A 258 15.56 -10.29 8.37
C GLY A 258 15.41 -11.60 7.59
N THR A 259 14.19 -12.15 7.52
CA THR A 259 13.86 -13.36 6.76
C THR A 259 14.04 -13.16 5.25
N VAL A 260 13.75 -11.97 4.74
CA VAL A 260 13.99 -11.63 3.32
C VAL A 260 15.45 -11.32 3.06
N ASN A 261 16.13 -10.59 3.95
CA ASN A 261 17.56 -10.27 3.81
C ASN A 261 18.46 -11.52 3.85
N SER A 262 18.05 -12.58 4.57
CA SER A 262 18.74 -13.87 4.54
C SER A 262 18.53 -14.62 3.22
N LYS A 263 17.31 -14.62 2.65
CA LYS A 263 17.02 -15.29 1.36
C LYS A 263 17.53 -14.52 0.13
N SER A 264 17.53 -13.20 0.16
CA SER A 264 18.11 -12.37 -0.91
C SER A 264 19.65 -12.40 -0.93
N LYS A 265 20.29 -12.78 0.19
CA LYS A 265 21.74 -13.02 0.26
C LYS A 265 22.14 -14.47 -0.02
N CYS A 266 21.30 -15.46 0.28
CA CYS A 266 21.63 -16.89 0.13
C CYS A 266 21.34 -17.49 -1.25
N SER A 267 20.53 -16.86 -2.10
CA SER A 267 20.42 -17.26 -3.50
C SER A 267 21.10 -16.21 -4.37
N TRP A 268 21.95 -16.66 -5.31
CA TRP A 268 22.56 -15.88 -6.41
C TRP A 268 23.99 -15.34 -6.29
N ASN A 269 24.80 -15.78 -5.30
CA ASN A 269 26.24 -15.49 -5.30
C ASN A 269 27.10 -16.76 -5.28
N GLU A 270 26.88 -17.67 -6.24
CA GLU A 270 27.98 -18.58 -6.64
C GLU A 270 28.94 -17.83 -7.56
N LYS A 271 30.17 -17.68 -7.04
CA LYS A 271 31.27 -16.93 -7.63
C LYS A 271 31.77 -17.60 -8.92
N GLY A 272 31.38 -17.05 -10.06
CA GLY A 272 32.12 -17.18 -11.32
C GLY A 272 32.85 -15.86 -11.62
N LYS A 273 34.18 -15.86 -11.57
CA LYS A 273 35.02 -14.71 -11.94
C LYS A 273 35.01 -14.49 -13.46
N THR A 274 34.53 -13.35 -13.93
CA THR A 274 34.90 -12.72 -15.22
C THR A 274 34.72 -11.19 -15.15
N PRO A 275 35.46 -10.40 -15.95
CA PRO A 275 35.85 -9.04 -15.62
C PRO A 275 34.76 -7.98 -15.88
N LYS A 276 34.92 -6.84 -15.19
CA LYS A 276 34.07 -5.64 -15.21
C LYS A 276 33.51 -5.31 -16.61
N VAL A 277 32.19 -5.38 -16.75
CA VAL A 277 31.42 -4.70 -17.79
C VAL A 277 30.13 -4.16 -17.15
N ASP A 278 29.70 -3.01 -17.66
CA ASP A 278 28.78 -2.03 -17.10
C ASP A 278 27.41 -2.50 -16.57
N SER A 279 26.86 -1.62 -15.75
CA SER A 279 25.57 -1.63 -15.07
C SER A 279 24.38 -1.99 -15.99
N ASN A 280 24.02 -3.26 -16.03
CA ASN A 280 22.66 -3.74 -16.33
C ASN A 280 22.56 -5.22 -15.92
N LYS A 281 22.36 -5.49 -14.63
CA LYS A 281 21.91 -6.82 -14.18
C LYS A 281 20.41 -6.75 -13.94
N VAL A 282 19.63 -7.18 -14.93
CA VAL A 282 18.21 -7.52 -14.78
C VAL A 282 18.16 -8.93 -14.19
N THR A 283 17.77 -9.03 -12.93
CA THR A 283 17.53 -10.32 -12.28
C THR A 283 16.07 -10.72 -12.49
N ASN A 284 15.83 -11.83 -13.22
CA ASN A 284 14.53 -12.51 -13.18
C ASN A 284 14.33 -13.09 -11.78
N GLY A 285 13.47 -12.46 -10.97
CA GLY A 285 13.22 -12.88 -9.59
C GLY A 285 12.15 -12.04 -8.88
N ILE A 286 11.79 -12.44 -7.65
CA ILE A 286 10.92 -11.66 -6.77
C ILE A 286 11.61 -10.32 -6.50
N CYS A 287 11.07 -9.23 -7.06
CA CYS A 287 11.74 -7.93 -6.99
C CYS A 287 11.34 -7.13 -5.74
N CYS A 288 10.27 -7.53 -5.06
CA CYS A 288 9.81 -6.89 -3.84
C CYS A 288 9.12 -7.95 -2.97
N THR A 289 9.49 -8.05 -1.70
CA THR A 289 8.82 -8.90 -0.73
C THR A 289 8.12 -8.03 0.29
N CYS A 290 6.82 -8.23 0.45
CA CYS A 290 6.01 -7.50 1.41
C CYS A 290 5.56 -8.48 2.50
N LEU A 291 5.87 -8.12 3.75
CA LEU A 291 5.72 -9.00 4.90
C LEU A 291 4.64 -8.50 5.83
N GLN A 292 3.87 -9.44 6.37
CA GLN A 292 2.92 -9.18 7.43
C GLN A 292 3.13 -10.20 8.55
N ARG A 293 2.89 -9.75 9.78
CA ARG A 293 2.95 -10.62 10.96
C ARG A 293 1.58 -10.84 11.54
N GLN A 294 1.31 -12.07 11.95
CA GLN A 294 0.00 -12.53 12.37
C GLN A 294 0.08 -13.09 13.78
N LYS A 295 -0.65 -12.50 14.72
CA LYS A 295 -0.83 -13.09 16.04
C LYS A 295 -1.99 -14.08 15.94
N ILE A 296 -1.68 -15.37 16.11
CA ILE A 296 -2.64 -16.47 16.03
C ILE A 296 -2.70 -17.12 17.42
N HIS A 297 -3.91 -17.41 17.91
CA HIS A 297 -4.06 -18.14 19.17
C HIS A 297 -3.38 -19.52 19.04
N PRO A 298 -2.65 -20.00 20.07
CA PRO A 298 -2.10 -21.35 20.02
C PRO A 298 -3.25 -22.37 19.99
N ALA A 299 -3.51 -22.95 18.81
CA ALA A 299 -4.30 -24.17 18.66
C ALA A 299 -3.41 -25.44 18.77
N TRP A 300 -2.11 -25.26 19.00
CA TRP A 300 -1.13 -26.33 19.13
C TRP A 300 -0.59 -26.37 20.56
N GLY A 301 -1.32 -27.10 21.41
CA GLY A 301 -0.83 -27.69 22.65
C GLY A 301 -0.63 -29.19 22.46
#